data_AF-A0A935X9L2-F1
#
_entry.id   AF-A0A935X9L2-F1
#
_cell.length_a   1.000
_cell.length_b   1.000
_cell.length_c   1.000
_cell.angle_alpha   90.00
_cell.angle_beta   90.00
_cell.angle_gamma   90.00
#
_symmetry.space_group_name_H-M   'P 1'
#
loop_
_entity.id
_entity.type
_entity.pdbx_description
1 polymer ?
#
loop_
_entity_poly.entity_id
_entity_poly.type
_entity_poly.pdbx_seq_one_letter_code
_entity_poly.pdbx_strand_id
1 'polypeptide(L)'
;MTALSAIDAQGNEAARTDVQNAVRDAVRDAVRGARDGVEAAQAPAVAGAPASPATIDALKAMMAAERATIDKLTGQLNPGLSDAAETAITDQIEATQERLSSLQSQMDQALGVSPGLTEVMMPPPAMPTDIPPGVLEVTYAFFLTVAVVAIGVPLARAFARRMDRRGMAATSSVPSDLAPRLDRMEQAIEAIAIEVERVSEGQRFTNKLMSEARALPAPNPLEQWPQGAPKEAVPVDRRAER
;
A
#
# COMPACT_ATOMS: atom_id res chain seq x y z
N MET A 1 -11.59 -18.73 28.86
CA MET A 1 -11.16 -19.16 27.51
C MET A 1 -9.79 -18.60 27.10
N THR A 2 -8.94 -18.16 28.05
CA THR A 2 -7.68 -17.44 27.72
C THR A 2 -6.41 -18.24 28.04
N ALA A 3 -6.52 -19.37 28.75
CA ALA A 3 -5.36 -20.15 29.17
C ALA A 3 -4.90 -21.21 28.14
N LEU A 4 -5.77 -21.66 27.24
CA LEU A 4 -5.42 -22.70 26.25
C LEU A 4 -4.63 -22.14 25.04
N SER A 5 -4.81 -20.87 24.70
CA SER A 5 -4.12 -20.24 23.55
C SER A 5 -2.67 -19.83 23.85
N ALA A 6 -2.30 -19.65 25.12
CA ALA A 6 -0.95 -19.26 25.51
C ALA A 6 0.04 -20.44 25.44
N ILE A 7 -0.44 -21.66 25.69
CA ILE A 7 0.39 -22.88 25.69
C ILE A 7 0.82 -23.27 24.27
N ASP A 8 -0.07 -23.14 23.28
CA ASP A 8 0.23 -23.43 21.87
C ASP A 8 1.19 -22.40 21.25
N ALA A 9 1.12 -21.13 21.64
CA ALA A 9 2.04 -20.09 21.17
C ALA A 9 3.46 -20.31 21.70
N GLN A 10 3.57 -20.69 22.98
CA GLN A 10 4.86 -20.90 23.65
C GLN A 10 5.57 -22.18 23.18
N GLY A 11 4.82 -23.24 22.84
CA GLY A 11 5.37 -24.44 22.21
C GLY A 11 5.89 -24.20 20.78
N ASN A 12 5.23 -23.33 20.01
CA ASN A 12 5.64 -23.00 18.65
C ASN A 12 6.88 -22.09 18.62
N GLU A 13 7.05 -21.19 19.60
CA GLU A 13 8.28 -20.39 19.74
C GLU A 13 9.49 -21.24 20.16
N ALA A 14 9.31 -22.20 21.07
CA ALA A 14 10.37 -23.13 21.45
C ALA A 14 10.84 -23.97 20.24
N ALA A 15 9.89 -24.52 19.48
CA ALA A 15 10.20 -25.30 18.28
C ALA A 15 10.91 -24.47 17.19
N ARG A 16 10.54 -23.19 17.01
CA ARG A 16 11.23 -22.29 16.08
C ARG A 16 12.66 -21.98 16.53
N THR A 17 12.87 -21.84 17.83
CA THR A 17 14.19 -21.55 18.40
C THR A 17 15.12 -22.75 18.28
N ASP A 18 14.60 -23.96 18.51
CA ASP A 18 15.36 -25.21 18.35
C ASP A 18 15.75 -25.45 16.89
N VAL A 19 14.84 -25.21 15.94
CA VAL A 19 15.15 -25.30 14.50
C VAL A 19 16.17 -24.23 14.08
N GLN A 20 16.06 -23.00 14.59
CA GLN A 20 17.07 -21.96 14.32
C GLN A 20 18.45 -22.34 14.87
N ASN A 21 18.50 -22.91 16.07
CA ASN A 21 19.76 -23.35 16.69
C ASN A 21 20.37 -24.52 15.91
N ALA A 22 19.56 -25.51 15.52
CA ALA A 22 20.02 -26.64 14.70
C ALA A 22 20.57 -26.19 13.34
N VAL A 23 19.93 -25.22 12.69
CA VAL A 23 20.42 -24.65 11.42
C VAL A 23 21.72 -23.88 11.63
N ARG A 24 21.83 -23.09 12.71
CA ARG A 24 23.06 -22.36 13.04
C ARG A 24 24.22 -23.31 13.30
N ASP A 25 23.98 -24.41 13.99
CA ASP A 25 25.00 -25.41 14.29
C ASP A 25 25.40 -26.20 13.04
N ALA A 26 24.45 -26.58 12.17
CA ALA A 26 24.75 -27.21 10.89
C ALA A 26 25.59 -26.31 9.96
N VAL A 27 25.30 -24.99 9.93
CA VAL A 27 26.10 -24.01 9.17
C VAL A 27 27.49 -23.88 9.77
N ARG A 28 27.62 -23.86 11.09
CA ARG A 28 28.93 -23.80 11.77
C ARG A 28 29.76 -25.05 11.49
N ASP A 29 29.15 -26.22 11.50
CA ASP A 29 29.82 -27.49 11.22
C ASP A 29 30.22 -27.61 9.75
N ALA A 30 29.39 -27.12 8.81
CA ALA A 30 29.74 -27.03 7.39
C ALA A 30 30.93 -26.09 7.15
N VAL A 31 30.94 -24.92 7.81
CA VAL A 31 32.05 -23.96 7.74
C VAL A 31 33.32 -24.52 8.35
N ARG A 32 33.21 -25.30 9.44
CA ARG A 32 34.34 -25.96 10.08
C ARG A 32 34.91 -27.06 9.19
N GLY A 33 34.06 -27.92 8.62
CA GLY A 33 34.47 -28.93 7.64
C GLY A 33 35.12 -28.34 6.39
N ALA A 34 34.62 -27.18 5.92
CA ALA A 34 35.25 -26.43 4.84
C ALA A 34 36.63 -25.89 5.22
N ARG A 35 36.78 -25.34 6.44
CA ARG A 35 38.06 -24.84 6.96
C ARG A 35 39.07 -25.96 7.13
N ASP A 36 38.66 -27.09 7.70
CA ASP A 36 39.50 -28.27 7.88
C ASP A 36 39.92 -28.86 6.51
N GLY A 37 39.04 -28.81 5.51
CA GLY A 37 39.35 -29.17 4.12
C GLY A 37 40.33 -28.21 3.44
N VAL A 38 40.25 -26.92 3.73
CA VAL A 38 41.22 -25.90 3.25
C VAL A 38 42.57 -26.05 3.95
N GLU A 39 42.59 -26.38 5.23
CA GLU A 39 43.82 -26.62 6.01
C GLU A 39 44.51 -27.92 5.58
N ALA A 40 43.76 -28.97 5.25
CA ALA A 40 44.26 -30.18 4.61
C ALA A 40 44.80 -29.94 3.19
N ALA A 41 44.23 -28.97 2.46
CA ALA A 41 44.70 -28.54 1.14
C ALA A 41 45.90 -27.57 1.19
N GLN A 42 46.23 -27.04 2.38
CA GLN A 42 47.37 -26.13 2.63
C GLN A 42 48.65 -26.82 3.12
N ALA A 43 48.74 -28.14 2.99
CA ALA A 43 50.06 -28.80 2.96
C ALA A 43 50.90 -28.21 1.80
N PRO A 44 52.23 -28.08 1.94
CA PRO A 44 53.03 -27.26 1.03
C PRO A 44 52.88 -27.74 -0.42
N ALA A 45 52.18 -26.94 -1.22
CA ALA A 45 51.93 -27.18 -2.62
C ALA A 45 53.25 -27.11 -3.39
N VAL A 46 53.69 -28.26 -3.89
CA VAL A 46 54.68 -28.32 -4.97
C VAL A 46 54.00 -27.75 -6.21
N ALA A 47 54.48 -26.60 -6.69
CA ALA A 47 53.89 -25.88 -7.82
C ALA A 47 53.74 -26.80 -9.05
N GLY A 48 52.50 -26.97 -9.54
CA GLY A 48 52.20 -27.64 -10.81
C GLY A 48 51.37 -28.93 -10.74
N ALA A 49 50.94 -29.40 -9.56
CA ALA A 49 50.02 -30.55 -9.50
C ALA A 49 48.56 -30.11 -9.79
N PRO A 50 47.80 -30.82 -10.66
CA PRO A 50 46.38 -30.54 -10.87
C PRO A 50 45.62 -30.67 -9.54
N ALA A 51 44.60 -29.84 -9.34
CA ALA A 51 43.81 -29.87 -8.12
C ALA A 51 43.25 -31.27 -7.87
N SER A 52 43.32 -31.74 -6.62
CA SER A 52 42.81 -33.07 -6.29
C SER A 52 41.31 -33.16 -6.58
N PRO A 53 40.79 -34.33 -7.01
CA PRO A 53 39.34 -34.52 -7.22
C PRO A 53 38.50 -34.10 -6.01
N ALA A 54 39.01 -34.31 -4.79
CA ALA A 54 38.36 -33.86 -3.55
C ALA A 54 38.25 -32.33 -3.44
N THR A 55 39.25 -31.59 -3.93
CA THR A 55 39.23 -30.12 -3.97
C THR A 55 38.15 -29.62 -4.95
N ILE A 56 38.04 -30.27 -6.11
CA ILE A 56 37.05 -29.92 -7.14
C ILE A 56 35.63 -30.20 -6.63
N ASP A 57 35.40 -31.32 -5.95
CA ASP A 57 34.10 -31.67 -5.40
C ASP A 57 33.69 -30.76 -4.23
N ALA A 58 34.65 -30.37 -3.37
CA ALA A 58 34.42 -29.37 -2.34
C ALA A 58 34.03 -28.00 -2.93
N LEU A 59 34.68 -27.59 -4.02
CA LEU A 59 34.38 -26.32 -4.70
C LEU A 59 32.99 -26.34 -5.36
N LYS A 60 32.60 -27.48 -5.97
CA LYS A 60 31.24 -27.68 -6.48
C LYS A 60 30.18 -27.62 -5.38
N ALA A 61 30.46 -28.24 -4.23
CA ALA A 61 29.57 -28.18 -3.08
C ALA A 61 29.40 -26.75 -2.56
N MET A 62 30.47 -25.96 -2.50
CA MET A 62 30.42 -24.53 -2.16
C MET A 62 29.56 -23.73 -3.14
N MET A 63 29.71 -23.94 -4.45
CA MET A 63 28.87 -23.27 -5.44
C MET A 63 27.38 -23.64 -5.31
N ALA A 64 27.08 -24.91 -5.05
CA ALA A 64 25.70 -25.37 -4.86
C ALA A 64 25.06 -24.74 -3.61
N ALA A 65 25.82 -24.62 -2.51
CA ALA A 65 25.37 -23.94 -1.30
C ALA A 65 25.10 -22.45 -1.57
N GLU A 66 25.96 -21.78 -2.34
CA GLU A 66 25.80 -20.34 -2.61
C GLU A 66 24.65 -20.03 -3.57
N ARG A 67 24.37 -20.93 -4.53
CA ARG A 67 23.15 -20.86 -5.34
C ARG A 67 21.88 -21.00 -4.48
N ALA A 68 21.87 -21.94 -3.53
CA ALA A 68 20.73 -22.12 -2.63
C ALA A 68 20.50 -20.88 -1.74
N THR A 69 21.57 -20.16 -1.37
CA THR A 69 21.47 -18.89 -0.64
C THR A 69 20.80 -17.80 -1.48
N ILE A 70 21.17 -17.68 -2.77
CA ILE A 70 20.55 -16.72 -3.70
C ILE A 70 19.07 -17.03 -3.90
N ASP A 71 18.70 -18.29 -4.11
CA ASP A 71 17.29 -18.70 -4.27
C ASP A 71 16.47 -18.36 -3.02
N LYS A 72 17.04 -18.55 -1.84
CA LYS A 72 16.41 -18.21 -0.56
C LYS A 72 16.23 -16.70 -0.40
N LEU A 73 17.26 -15.90 -0.69
CA LEU A 73 17.19 -14.43 -0.64
C LEU A 73 16.16 -13.90 -1.64
N THR A 74 16.16 -14.44 -2.86
CA THR A 74 15.20 -14.10 -3.92
C THR A 74 13.77 -14.43 -3.49
N GLY A 75 13.55 -15.58 -2.84
CA GLY A 75 12.24 -15.96 -2.31
C GLY A 75 11.75 -15.08 -1.14
N GLN A 76 12.64 -14.32 -0.49
CA GLN A 76 12.29 -13.35 0.56
C GLN A 76 11.85 -11.99 0.00
N LEU A 77 12.12 -11.69 -1.28
CA LEU A 77 11.52 -10.53 -1.95
C LEU A 77 10.03 -10.81 -2.23
N ASN A 78 9.18 -10.47 -1.26
CA ASN A 78 7.73 -10.48 -1.40
C ASN A 78 7.19 -9.04 -1.51
N PRO A 79 6.20 -8.75 -2.38
CA PRO A 79 5.49 -7.46 -2.37
C PRO A 79 4.89 -7.19 -0.97
N GLY A 80 5.54 -6.30 -0.21
CA GLY A 80 5.18 -5.98 1.18
C GLY A 80 6.37 -5.83 2.13
N LEU A 81 7.61 -6.06 1.69
CA LEU A 81 8.81 -5.69 2.46
C LEU A 81 8.96 -4.17 2.57
N SER A 82 9.65 -3.70 3.62
CA SER A 82 10.07 -2.31 3.73
C SER A 82 11.21 -2.02 2.76
N ASP A 83 11.26 -0.80 2.21
CA ASP A 83 12.30 -0.36 1.26
C ASP A 83 13.73 -0.61 1.79
N ALA A 84 13.94 -0.49 3.11
CA ALA A 84 15.22 -0.75 3.76
C ALA A 84 15.59 -2.24 3.78
N ALA A 85 14.62 -3.13 3.97
CA ALA A 85 14.84 -4.57 3.92
C ALA A 85 15.05 -5.05 2.47
N GLU A 86 14.34 -4.47 1.52
CA GLU A 86 14.53 -4.73 0.08
C GLU A 86 15.93 -4.33 -0.38
N THR A 87 16.41 -3.14 0.03
CA THR A 87 17.77 -2.68 -0.28
C THR A 87 18.81 -3.62 0.32
N ALA A 88 18.67 -3.99 1.61
CA ALA A 88 19.63 -4.88 2.27
C ALA A 88 19.68 -6.30 1.65
N ILE A 89 18.55 -6.83 1.18
CA ILE A 89 18.51 -8.12 0.49
C ILE A 89 19.14 -8.00 -0.90
N THR A 90 18.90 -6.90 -1.61
CA THR A 90 19.53 -6.63 -2.92
C THR A 90 21.05 -6.57 -2.80
N ASP A 91 21.57 -5.84 -1.80
CA ASP A 91 23.00 -5.76 -1.51
C ASP A 91 23.60 -7.14 -1.16
N GLN A 92 22.85 -7.96 -0.41
CA GLN A 92 23.28 -9.33 -0.10
C GLN A 92 23.32 -10.24 -1.33
N ILE A 93 22.39 -10.08 -2.26
CA ILE A 93 22.35 -10.83 -3.52
C ILE A 93 23.56 -10.45 -4.39
N GLU A 94 23.91 -9.18 -4.48
CA GLU A 94 25.09 -8.72 -5.22
C GLU A 94 26.38 -9.29 -4.63
N ALA A 95 26.55 -9.21 -3.31
CA ALA A 95 27.71 -9.78 -2.62
C ALA A 95 27.82 -11.31 -2.78
N THR A 96 26.70 -12.03 -2.83
CA THR A 96 26.73 -13.49 -3.10
C THR A 96 27.07 -13.81 -4.55
N GLN A 97 26.63 -12.99 -5.52
CA GLN A 97 27.00 -13.16 -6.93
C GLN A 97 28.50 -12.95 -7.17
N GLU A 98 29.11 -11.92 -6.56
CA GLU A 98 30.55 -11.69 -6.63
C GLU A 98 31.32 -12.91 -6.10
N ARG A 99 30.88 -13.45 -4.97
CA ARG A 99 31.49 -14.64 -4.36
C ARG A 99 31.41 -15.86 -5.28
N LEU A 100 30.28 -16.05 -5.97
CA LEU A 100 30.06 -17.13 -6.92
C LEU A 100 31.00 -17.02 -8.13
N SER A 101 31.21 -15.81 -8.65
CA SER A 101 32.17 -15.55 -9.73
C SER A 101 33.62 -15.86 -9.31
N SER A 102 33.97 -15.54 -8.06
CA SER A 102 35.31 -15.83 -7.52
C SER A 102 35.55 -17.32 -7.32
N LEU A 103 34.52 -18.08 -6.93
CA LEU A 103 34.56 -19.54 -6.81
C LEU A 103 34.67 -20.21 -8.18
N GLN A 104 34.00 -19.66 -9.20
CA GLN A 104 34.07 -20.16 -10.56
C GLN A 104 35.48 -19.96 -11.16
N SER A 105 36.10 -18.81 -10.94
CA SER A 105 37.50 -18.55 -11.34
C SER A 105 38.50 -19.51 -10.66
N GLN A 106 38.29 -19.80 -9.37
CA GLN A 106 39.07 -20.81 -8.65
C GLN A 106 38.88 -22.22 -9.23
N MET A 107 37.67 -22.54 -9.72
CA MET A 107 37.38 -23.83 -10.35
C MET A 107 38.07 -23.96 -11.71
N ASP A 108 38.07 -22.91 -12.51
CA ASP A 108 38.74 -22.88 -13.81
C ASP A 108 40.26 -23.04 -13.65
N GLN A 109 40.85 -22.41 -12.62
CA GLN A 109 42.24 -22.62 -12.23
C GLN A 109 42.51 -24.04 -11.71
N ALA A 110 41.61 -24.60 -10.90
CA ALA A 110 41.75 -25.95 -10.33
C ALA A 110 41.63 -27.05 -11.41
N LEU A 111 40.77 -26.86 -12.40
CA LEU A 111 40.60 -27.76 -13.54
C LEU A 111 41.74 -27.64 -14.57
N GLY A 112 42.68 -26.72 -14.37
CA GLY A 112 43.80 -26.52 -15.29
C GLY A 112 43.34 -26.01 -16.66
N VAL A 113 42.15 -25.39 -16.74
CA VAL A 113 41.67 -24.70 -17.93
C VAL A 113 42.44 -23.37 -18.02
N SER A 114 43.73 -23.47 -18.31
CA SER A 114 44.51 -22.32 -18.73
C SER A 114 44.01 -21.92 -20.12
N PRO A 115 43.61 -20.66 -20.37
CA PRO A 115 43.31 -20.16 -21.72
C PRO A 115 44.57 -20.05 -22.61
N GLY A 116 45.59 -20.86 -22.35
CA GLY A 116 46.84 -20.89 -23.09
C GLY A 116 47.57 -22.20 -22.84
N LEU A 117 48.08 -22.78 -23.93
CA LEU A 117 49.06 -23.88 -24.01
C LEU A 117 48.58 -25.31 -24.24
N THR A 118 47.43 -25.53 -24.87
CA THR A 118 47.27 -26.70 -25.77
C THR A 118 46.31 -26.38 -26.89
N GLU A 119 46.75 -25.51 -27.79
CA GLU A 119 46.19 -25.40 -29.12
C GLU A 119 46.58 -26.68 -29.87
N VAL A 120 45.81 -27.76 -29.67
CA VAL A 120 45.67 -28.77 -30.72
C VAL A 120 45.11 -27.97 -31.90
N MET A 121 45.92 -27.82 -32.95
CA MET A 121 45.53 -27.15 -34.19
C MET A 121 44.39 -27.93 -34.84
N MET A 122 43.19 -27.73 -34.32
CA MET A 122 41.94 -27.97 -34.99
C MET A 122 41.77 -26.78 -35.95
N PRO A 123 41.48 -27.00 -37.24
CA PRO A 123 41.09 -25.89 -38.10
C PRO A 123 39.99 -25.11 -37.37
N PRO A 124 40.07 -23.77 -37.32
CA PRO A 124 39.09 -22.98 -36.60
C PRO A 124 37.70 -23.43 -37.08
N PRO A 125 36.75 -23.75 -36.17
CA PRO A 125 35.38 -23.96 -36.60
C PRO A 125 35.00 -22.72 -37.40
N ALA A 126 34.63 -22.91 -38.67
CA ALA A 126 34.14 -21.83 -39.50
C ALA A 126 32.89 -21.30 -38.81
N MET A 127 33.05 -20.23 -38.03
CA MET A 127 31.96 -19.54 -37.39
C MET A 127 31.01 -19.14 -38.52
N PRO A 128 29.77 -19.64 -38.55
CA PRO A 128 28.78 -19.14 -39.49
C PRO A 128 28.70 -17.63 -39.24
N THR A 129 29.21 -16.84 -40.19
CA THR A 129 29.20 -15.37 -40.11
C THR A 129 27.81 -14.83 -40.47
N ASP A 130 26.83 -15.72 -40.61
CA ASP A 130 25.42 -15.42 -40.78
C ASP A 130 24.83 -15.02 -39.43
N ILE A 131 25.02 -13.75 -39.06
CA ILE A 131 24.21 -13.11 -38.03
C ILE A 131 22.75 -13.24 -38.47
N PRO A 132 21.86 -13.91 -37.70
CA PRO A 132 20.47 -14.06 -38.09
C PRO A 132 19.86 -12.67 -38.36
N PRO A 133 19.14 -12.48 -39.49
CA PRO A 133 18.70 -11.14 -39.93
C PRO A 133 17.81 -10.42 -38.91
N GLY A 134 17.23 -11.12 -37.94
CA GLY A 134 16.42 -10.53 -36.86
C GLY A 134 17.20 -9.95 -35.68
N VAL A 135 18.51 -10.24 -35.52
CA VAL A 135 19.27 -9.79 -34.34
C VAL A 135 19.43 -8.27 -34.30
N LEU A 136 19.67 -7.66 -35.47
CA LEU A 136 19.78 -6.21 -35.58
C LEU A 136 18.45 -5.52 -35.26
N GLU A 137 17.33 -6.08 -35.73
CA GLU A 137 15.99 -5.55 -35.48
C GLU A 137 15.62 -5.62 -33.99
N VAL A 138 15.86 -6.77 -33.33
CA VAL A 138 15.61 -6.92 -31.89
C VAL A 138 16.49 -5.99 -31.06
N THR A 139 17.74 -5.81 -31.47
CA THR A 139 18.70 -4.93 -30.79
C THR A 139 18.26 -3.47 -30.92
N TYR A 140 17.91 -3.00 -32.12
CA TYR A 140 17.39 -1.64 -32.31
C TYR A 140 16.07 -1.42 -31.59
N ALA A 141 15.14 -2.38 -31.64
CA ALA A 141 13.86 -2.30 -30.94
C ALA A 141 14.05 -2.21 -29.41
N PHE A 142 14.98 -2.99 -28.86
CA PHE A 142 15.31 -2.95 -27.44
C PHE A 142 15.83 -1.57 -27.02
N PHE A 143 16.88 -1.06 -27.68
CA PHE A 143 17.47 0.23 -27.35
C PHE A 143 16.52 1.40 -27.61
N LEU A 144 15.70 1.33 -28.66
CA LEU A 144 14.68 2.34 -28.94
C LEU A 144 13.61 2.37 -27.85
N THR A 145 13.15 1.21 -27.39
CA THR A 145 12.17 1.11 -26.30
C THR A 145 12.76 1.68 -25.00
N VAL A 146 14.00 1.33 -24.68
CA VAL A 146 14.72 1.87 -23.51
C VAL A 146 14.84 3.40 -23.61
N ALA A 147 15.23 3.94 -24.77
CA ALA A 147 15.34 5.38 -24.98
C ALA A 147 13.98 6.11 -24.86
N VAL A 148 12.93 5.54 -25.42
CA VAL A 148 11.56 6.07 -25.33
C VAL A 148 11.08 6.08 -23.88
N VAL A 149 11.33 5.02 -23.10
CA VAL A 149 10.93 4.98 -21.69
C VAL A 149 11.77 5.95 -20.86
N ALA A 150 13.09 5.96 -21.05
CA ALA A 150 14.02 6.80 -20.29
C ALA A 150 13.75 8.31 -20.49
N ILE A 151 13.33 8.73 -21.67
CA ILE A 151 13.00 10.14 -21.97
C ILE A 151 11.49 10.41 -21.79
N GLY A 152 10.65 9.48 -22.22
CA GLY A 152 9.20 9.61 -22.22
C GLY A 152 8.62 9.67 -20.82
N VAL A 153 9.10 8.85 -19.88
CA VAL A 153 8.63 8.85 -18.49
C VAL A 153 8.88 10.19 -17.78
N PRO A 154 10.10 10.75 -17.74
CA PRO A 154 10.34 12.05 -17.10
C PRO A 154 9.62 13.19 -17.82
N LEU A 155 9.52 13.15 -19.15
CA LEU A 155 8.80 14.16 -19.92
C LEU A 155 7.29 14.10 -19.65
N ALA A 156 6.69 12.92 -19.68
CA ALA A 156 5.28 12.70 -19.33
C ALA A 156 5.00 13.13 -17.89
N ARG A 157 5.89 12.80 -16.94
CA ARG A 157 5.78 13.22 -15.53
C ARG A 157 5.92 14.74 -15.38
N ALA A 158 6.79 15.39 -16.16
CA ALA A 158 6.92 16.85 -16.18
C ALA A 158 5.69 17.53 -16.78
N PHE A 159 5.13 16.99 -17.86
CA PHE A 159 3.91 17.48 -18.47
C PHE A 159 2.68 17.27 -17.58
N ALA A 160 2.55 16.11 -16.92
CA ALA A 160 1.52 15.84 -15.94
C ALA A 160 1.60 16.84 -14.78
N ARG A 161 2.79 17.04 -14.16
CA ARG A 161 2.99 18.07 -13.12
C ARG A 161 2.67 19.47 -13.60
N ARG A 162 2.96 19.79 -14.87
CA ARG A 162 2.64 21.10 -15.46
C ARG A 162 1.14 21.26 -15.70
N MET A 163 0.46 20.20 -16.12
CA MET A 163 -0.99 20.17 -16.29
C MET A 163 -1.70 20.24 -14.94
N ASP A 164 -1.25 19.53 -13.92
CA ASP A 164 -1.80 19.61 -12.57
C ASP A 164 -1.64 21.01 -11.99
N ARG A 165 -0.48 21.66 -12.20
CA ARG A 165 -0.30 23.07 -11.80
C ARG A 165 -1.20 24.04 -12.56
N ARG A 166 -1.48 23.77 -13.84
CA ARG A 166 -2.42 24.59 -14.66
C ARG A 166 -3.88 24.30 -14.32
N GLY A 167 -4.20 23.04 -14.01
CA GLY A 167 -5.52 22.59 -13.55
C GLY A 167 -5.80 23.15 -12.16
N MET A 168 -4.84 23.10 -11.22
CA MET A 168 -4.95 23.80 -9.95
C MET A 168 -5.00 25.31 -10.13
N ALA A 169 -4.29 25.93 -11.07
CA ALA A 169 -4.47 27.36 -11.35
C ALA A 169 -5.85 27.69 -11.96
N ALA A 170 -6.46 26.77 -12.71
CA ALA A 170 -7.80 26.90 -13.29
C ALA A 170 -8.94 26.51 -12.30
N THR A 171 -8.66 25.66 -11.32
CA THR A 171 -9.62 25.18 -10.31
C THR A 171 -9.46 25.90 -8.95
N SER A 172 -8.32 26.55 -8.69
CA SER A 172 -8.10 27.41 -7.51
C SER A 172 -8.82 28.75 -7.59
N SER A 173 -9.54 29.05 -8.68
CA SER A 173 -10.63 30.02 -8.61
C SER A 173 -11.86 29.36 -7.97
N VAL A 174 -11.73 28.88 -6.72
CA VAL A 174 -12.90 28.81 -5.83
C VAL A 174 -13.45 30.23 -5.84
N PRO A 175 -14.68 30.48 -6.35
CA PRO A 175 -15.19 31.83 -6.46
C PRO A 175 -15.07 32.49 -5.08
N SER A 176 -14.42 33.64 -4.99
CA SER A 176 -14.26 34.40 -3.73
C SER A 176 -15.59 34.73 -3.06
N ASP A 177 -16.69 34.57 -3.80
CA ASP A 177 -18.08 34.74 -3.37
C ASP A 177 -18.71 33.49 -2.74
N LEU A 178 -18.03 32.34 -2.67
CA LEU A 178 -18.57 31.15 -1.99
C LEU A 178 -18.60 31.30 -0.46
N ALA A 179 -17.55 31.87 0.14
CA ALA A 179 -17.51 32.05 1.59
C ALA A 179 -18.63 32.99 2.10
N PRO A 180 -18.89 34.16 1.49
CA PRO A 180 -20.04 34.99 1.85
C PRO A 180 -21.40 34.31 1.62
N ARG A 181 -21.53 33.43 0.63
CA ARG A 181 -22.76 32.66 0.40
C ARG A 181 -22.99 31.61 1.47
N LEU A 182 -21.93 30.94 1.92
CA LEU A 182 -21.99 29.98 3.02
C LEU A 182 -22.36 30.67 4.33
N ASP A 183 -21.76 31.82 4.64
CA ASP A 183 -22.08 32.62 5.81
C ASP A 183 -23.55 33.09 5.82
N ARG A 184 -24.07 33.56 4.67
CA ARG A 184 -25.51 33.89 4.55
C ARG A 184 -26.42 32.67 4.68
N MET A 185 -26.00 31.50 4.19
CA MET A 185 -26.77 30.27 4.34
C MET A 185 -26.78 29.81 5.80
N GLU A 186 -25.66 29.91 6.51
CA GLU A 186 -25.55 29.63 7.94
C GLU A 186 -26.49 30.53 8.75
N GLN A 187 -26.43 31.85 8.53
CA GLN A 187 -27.33 32.81 9.17
C GLN A 187 -28.81 32.56 8.84
N ALA A 188 -29.13 32.19 7.59
CA ALA A 188 -30.48 31.84 7.20
C ALA A 188 -30.97 30.56 7.90
N ILE A 189 -30.10 29.56 8.07
CA ILE A 189 -30.42 28.32 8.79
C ILE A 189 -30.64 28.60 10.28
N GLU A 190 -29.80 29.42 10.91
CA GLU A 190 -29.99 29.84 12.30
C GLU A 190 -31.32 30.57 12.51
N ALA A 191 -31.67 31.49 11.60
CA ALA A 191 -32.96 32.19 11.65
C ALA A 191 -34.15 31.24 11.48
N ILE A 192 -34.04 30.25 10.57
CA ILE A 192 -35.08 29.22 10.37
C ILE A 192 -35.23 28.38 11.63
N ALA A 193 -34.14 28.02 12.31
CA ALA A 193 -34.19 27.23 13.53
C ALA A 193 -35.02 27.94 14.63
N ILE A 194 -34.78 29.24 14.83
CA ILE A 194 -35.52 30.06 15.80
C ILE A 194 -36.99 30.21 15.39
N GLU A 195 -37.27 30.45 14.10
CA GLU A 195 -38.66 30.61 13.64
C GLU A 195 -39.44 29.30 13.77
N VAL A 196 -38.82 28.15 13.51
CA VAL A 196 -39.45 26.84 13.70
C VAL A 196 -39.75 26.58 15.18
N GLU A 197 -38.83 26.92 16.08
CA GLU A 197 -39.07 26.86 17.53
C GLU A 197 -40.29 27.71 17.90
N ARG A 198 -40.32 28.97 17.48
CA ARG A 198 -41.42 29.91 17.76
C ARG A 198 -42.76 29.45 17.16
N VAL A 199 -42.77 28.93 15.94
CA VAL A 199 -43.98 28.39 15.29
C VAL A 199 -44.46 27.16 16.05
N SER A 200 -43.56 26.28 16.47
CA SER A 200 -43.91 25.09 17.26
C SER A 200 -44.51 25.46 18.62
N GLU A 201 -43.99 26.50 19.28
CA GLU A 201 -44.53 27.03 20.52
C GLU A 201 -45.90 27.68 20.31
N GLY A 202 -46.08 28.47 19.24
CA GLY A 202 -47.37 29.06 18.88
C GLY A 202 -48.44 28.00 18.59
N GLN A 203 -48.08 26.93 17.90
CA GLN A 203 -48.94 25.78 17.67
C GLN A 203 -49.27 25.05 18.97
N ARG A 204 -48.28 24.79 19.82
CA ARG A 204 -48.48 24.16 21.13
C ARG A 204 -49.40 24.98 22.03
N PHE A 205 -49.23 26.31 22.03
CA PHE A 205 -50.05 27.23 22.81
C PHE A 205 -51.49 27.25 22.29
N THR A 206 -51.69 27.30 20.97
CA THR A 206 -53.02 27.28 20.36
C THR A 206 -53.76 25.97 20.64
N ASN A 207 -53.07 24.83 20.52
CA ASN A 207 -53.64 23.53 20.86
C ASN A 207 -54.01 23.44 22.36
N LYS A 208 -53.14 23.98 23.23
CA LYS A 208 -53.41 24.05 24.68
C LYS A 208 -54.66 24.91 24.94
N LEU A 209 -54.75 26.11 24.37
CA LEU A 209 -55.93 26.98 24.52
C LEU A 209 -57.22 26.32 24.00
N MET A 210 -57.19 25.66 22.85
CA MET A 210 -58.36 24.96 22.31
C MET A 210 -58.78 23.79 23.21
N SER A 211 -57.81 23.08 23.81
CA SER A 211 -58.09 22.01 24.77
C SER A 211 -58.69 22.53 26.08
N GLU A 212 -58.17 23.65 26.60
CA GLU A 212 -58.69 24.31 27.81
C GLU A 212 -60.09 24.88 27.57
N ALA A 213 -60.32 25.53 26.42
CA ALA A 213 -61.63 26.06 26.03
C ALA A 213 -62.70 24.96 25.93
N ARG A 214 -62.32 23.76 25.47
CA ARG A 214 -63.22 22.58 25.43
C ARG A 214 -63.47 21.97 26.82
N ALA A 215 -62.54 22.15 27.76
CA ALA A 215 -62.66 21.65 29.13
C ALA A 215 -63.47 22.56 30.06
N LEU A 216 -63.73 23.81 29.66
CA LEU A 216 -64.60 24.72 30.40
C LEU A 216 -66.08 24.26 30.32
N PRO A 217 -66.84 24.25 31.43
CA PRO A 217 -68.27 23.98 31.39
C PRO A 217 -68.98 24.94 30.45
N ALA A 218 -69.76 24.41 29.51
CA ALA A 218 -70.56 25.25 28.61
C ALA A 218 -71.48 26.14 29.44
N PRO A 219 -71.45 27.48 29.27
CA PRO A 219 -72.36 28.38 29.96
C PRO A 219 -73.80 27.95 29.65
N ASN A 220 -74.60 27.66 30.68
CA ASN A 220 -75.99 27.29 30.48
C ASN A 220 -76.72 28.54 29.91
N PRO A 221 -77.19 28.52 28.65
CA PRO A 221 -77.82 29.69 28.03
C PRO A 221 -79.14 30.07 28.72
N LEU A 222 -79.69 29.18 29.55
CA LEU A 222 -80.94 29.40 30.28
C LEU A 222 -80.75 30.16 31.60
N GLU A 223 -79.54 30.22 32.16
CA GLU A 223 -79.25 31.03 33.35
C GLU A 223 -78.96 32.49 33.00
N GLN A 224 -78.57 32.76 31.76
CA GLN A 224 -78.14 34.08 31.28
C GLN A 224 -79.30 34.92 30.74
N TRP A 225 -80.44 34.30 30.46
CA TRP A 225 -81.61 35.00 29.94
C TRP A 225 -82.37 35.66 31.11
N PRO A 226 -82.57 36.99 31.11
CA PRO A 226 -83.33 37.64 32.15
C PRO A 226 -84.77 37.10 32.14
N GLN A 227 -85.12 36.30 33.16
CA GLN A 227 -86.48 35.82 33.34
C GLN A 227 -87.34 37.00 33.82
N GLY A 228 -88.17 37.54 32.92
CA GLY A 228 -89.33 38.34 33.31
C GLY A 228 -89.20 39.86 33.25
N ALA A 229 -88.58 40.45 32.22
CA ALA A 229 -88.84 41.86 31.92
C ALA A 229 -90.23 41.99 31.26
N PRO A 230 -91.22 42.68 31.87
CA PRO A 230 -92.52 42.90 31.24
C PRO A 230 -92.33 43.75 29.98
N LYS A 231 -92.88 43.26 28.85
CA LYS A 231 -92.80 43.94 27.56
C LYS A 231 -93.59 45.25 27.60
N GLU A 232 -92.91 46.36 27.81
CA GLU A 232 -93.50 47.69 27.67
C GLU A 232 -93.66 48.01 26.17
N ALA A 233 -94.90 48.25 25.75
CA ALA A 233 -95.25 48.48 24.36
C ALA A 233 -94.78 49.88 23.93
N VAL A 234 -93.79 49.91 23.03
CA VAL A 234 -93.27 51.17 22.45
C VAL A 234 -94.30 51.73 21.46
N PRO A 235 -94.78 52.98 21.63
CA PRO A 235 -95.70 53.60 20.69
C PRO A 235 -94.95 54.04 19.42
N VAL A 236 -95.40 53.54 18.27
CA VAL A 236 -94.86 53.90 16.94
C VAL A 236 -95.58 55.15 16.45
N ASP A 237 -94.91 56.31 16.44
CA ASP A 237 -95.45 57.54 15.85
C ASP A 237 -95.27 57.53 14.32
N ARG A 238 -96.37 57.73 13.59
CA ARG A 238 -96.47 57.57 12.13
C ARG A 238 -96.47 58.91 11.37
N ARG A 239 -95.90 59.96 11.95
CA ARG A 239 -95.96 61.35 11.42
C ARG A 239 -94.77 61.79 10.56
N ALA A 240 -93.99 60.87 9.97
CA ALA A 240 -92.82 61.23 9.17
C ALA A 240 -92.99 61.05 7.64
N GLU A 241 -94.18 60.68 7.16
CA GLU A 241 -94.41 60.50 5.70
C GLU A 241 -95.64 61.29 5.24
N ARG A 242 -95.46 62.56 4.90
CA ARG A 242 -96.26 63.29 3.90
C ARG A 242 -95.42 64.38 3.24
#